data_AF-A0A4Z0QW29-F1
#
_entry.id   AF-A0A4Z0QW29-F1
#
_cell.length_a   1.000
_cell.length_b   1.000
_cell.length_c   1.000
_cell.angle_alpha   90.00
_cell.angle_beta   90.00
_cell.angle_gamma   90.00
#
_symmetry.space_group_name_H-M   'P 1'
#
loop_
_entity.id
_entity.type
_entity.pdbx_description
1 polymer ?
#
loop_
_entity_poly.entity_id
_entity_poly.type
_entity_poly.pdbx_seq_one_letter_code
_entity_poly.pdbx_strand_id
1 'polypeptide(L)'
;MLIILKCTDHIVNKWIQIRKSIDIPTNALFISRNNRRMTTKAIQNVVKKYIIASGLDPKSISTHKLRHTAATLMYKYGRVDIRSLQQILGHESVATTEIYTHIDEHQ
;
A
#
# COMPACT_ATOMS: atom_id res chain seq x y z
N MET A 1 -12.24 2.26 5.22
CA MET A 1 -12.05 3.35 4.24
C MET A 1 -10.55 3.53 4.04
N LEU A 2 -9.99 3.05 2.92
CA LEU A 2 -8.56 3.23 2.63
C LEU A 2 -8.35 4.66 2.14
N ILE A 3 -7.55 5.46 2.85
CA ILE A 3 -7.14 6.78 2.37
C ILE A 3 -6.14 6.56 1.24
N ILE A 4 -6.63 6.66 0.01
CA ILE A 4 -5.80 6.82 -1.18
C ILE A 4 -5.26 8.25 -1.12
N LEU A 5 -3.95 8.42 -0.97
CA LEU A 5 -3.29 9.73 -1.07
C LEU A 5 -3.78 10.42 -2.36
N LYS A 6 -4.04 11.73 -2.35
CA LYS A 6 -4.64 12.44 -3.50
C LYS A 6 -3.91 12.18 -4.84
N CYS A 7 -2.60 11.92 -4.79
CA CYS A 7 -1.81 11.56 -5.97
C CYS A 7 -2.08 10.15 -6.51
N THR A 8 -2.45 9.18 -5.67
CA THR A 8 -2.76 7.82 -6.09
C THR A 8 -4.16 7.69 -6.65
N ASP A 9 -5.09 8.59 -6.30
CA ASP A 9 -6.47 8.58 -6.78
C ASP A 9 -6.55 8.78 -8.30
N HIS A 10 -5.80 9.74 -8.85
CA HIS A 10 -5.73 9.97 -10.29
C HIS A 10 -5.28 8.70 -11.05
N ILE A 11 -4.24 8.04 -10.56
CA ILE A 11 -3.66 6.84 -11.20
C ILE A 11 -4.64 5.67 -11.12
N VAL A 12 -5.27 5.47 -9.97
CA VAL A 12 -6.26 4.40 -9.77
C VAL A 12 -7.48 4.63 -10.66
N ASN A 13 -7.99 5.86 -10.74
CA ASN A 13 -9.13 6.19 -11.61
C ASN A 13 -8.79 5.96 -13.09
N LYS A 14 -7.60 6.36 -13.53
CA LYS A 14 -7.13 6.06 -14.89
C LYS A 14 -7.07 4.55 -15.16
N TRP A 15 -6.54 3.77 -14.21
CA TRP A 15 -6.53 2.32 -14.32
C TRP A 15 -7.94 1.71 -14.35
N ILE A 16 -8.88 2.21 -13.54
CA ILE A 16 -10.26 1.74 -13.51
C ILE A 16 -10.92 1.89 -14.90
N GLN A 17 -10.68 3.00 -15.59
CA GLN A 17 -11.22 3.19 -16.94
C GLN A 17 -10.67 2.13 -17.92
N ILE A 18 -9.36 1.88 -17.89
CA ILE A 18 -8.72 0.83 -18.69
C ILE A 18 -9.23 -0.55 -18.30
N ARG A 19 -9.42 -0.80 -16.99
CA ARG A 19 -9.88 -2.09 -16.49
C ARG A 19 -11.30 -2.41 -16.92
N LYS A 20 -12.17 -1.40 -16.99
CA LYS A 20 -13.55 -1.51 -17.48
C LYS A 20 -13.64 -1.82 -18.97
N SER A 21 -12.67 -1.35 -19.77
CA SER A 21 -12.62 -1.66 -21.21
C SER A 21 -12.10 -3.06 -21.52
N ILE A 22 -11.63 -3.82 -20.52
CA ILE A 22 -11.13 -5.18 -20.68
C ILE A 22 -12.24 -6.16 -20.29
N ASP A 23 -12.83 -6.82 -21.29
CA ASP A 23 -13.87 -7.83 -21.09
C ASP A 23 -13.25 -9.19 -20.77
N ILE A 24 -13.26 -9.55 -19.49
CA ILE A 24 -12.68 -10.79 -18.96
C ILE A 24 -13.58 -11.33 -17.84
N PRO A 25 -13.67 -12.66 -17.67
CA PRO A 25 -14.60 -13.29 -16.73
C PRO A 25 -14.21 -13.10 -15.25
N THR A 26 -13.12 -12.37 -14.96
CA THR A 26 -12.72 -12.03 -13.59
C THR A 26 -13.19 -10.64 -13.23
N ASN A 27 -13.65 -10.48 -11.99
CA ASN A 27 -14.02 -9.23 -11.34
C ASN A 27 -12.88 -8.63 -10.49
N ALA A 28 -11.65 -9.17 -10.61
CA ALA A 28 -10.48 -8.60 -9.92
C ALA A 28 -10.11 -7.22 -10.47
N LEU A 29 -9.84 -6.25 -9.57
CA LEU A 29 -9.40 -4.90 -9.93
C LEU A 29 -8.02 -4.91 -10.61
N PHE A 30 -7.10 -5.71 -10.09
CA PHE A 30 -5.77 -5.90 -10.66
C PHE A 30 -5.65 -7.27 -11.32
N ILE A 31 -5.20 -7.26 -12.57
CA ILE A 31 -5.05 -8.44 -13.41
C ILE A 31 -3.62 -8.55 -13.92
N SER A 32 -3.17 -9.79 -14.11
CA SER A 32 -1.90 -10.10 -14.76
C SER A 32 -2.02 -9.96 -16.28
N ARG A 33 -0.87 -10.03 -16.98
CA ARG A 33 -0.82 -10.06 -18.45
C ARG A 33 -1.62 -11.19 -19.08
N ASN A 34 -1.87 -12.26 -18.34
CA ASN A 34 -2.64 -13.42 -18.78
C ASN A 34 -4.13 -13.28 -18.44
N ASN A 35 -4.62 -12.06 -18.16
CA ASN A 35 -6.02 -11.75 -17.83
C ASN A 35 -6.59 -12.49 -16.60
N ARG A 36 -5.70 -12.93 -15.69
CA ARG A 36 -6.07 -13.57 -14.41
C ARG A 36 -5.85 -12.63 -13.25
N ARG A 37 -6.58 -12.82 -12.15
CA ARG A 37 -6.35 -12.16 -10.85
C ARG A 37 -4.86 -12.18 -10.50
N MET A 38 -4.30 -11.03 -10.13
CA MET A 38 -2.92 -10.99 -9.64
C MET A 38 -2.78 -11.75 -8.33
N THR A 39 -1.75 -12.59 -8.23
CA THR A 39 -1.39 -13.25 -6.97
C THR A 39 -0.58 -12.30 -6.09
N THR A 40 -0.57 -12.54 -4.78
CA THR A 40 0.28 -11.81 -3.83
C THR A 40 1.74 -11.84 -4.25
N LYS A 41 2.23 -12.98 -4.75
CA LYS A 41 3.60 -13.12 -5.24
C LYS A 41 3.87 -12.24 -6.47
N ALA A 42 2.92 -12.14 -7.40
CA ALA A 42 3.05 -11.26 -8.55
C ALA A 42 3.15 -9.79 -8.13
N ILE A 43 2.36 -9.36 -7.14
CA ILE A 43 2.43 -8.00 -6.58
C ILE A 43 3.80 -7.76 -5.92
N GLN A 44 4.28 -8.70 -5.09
CA GLN A 44 5.61 -8.60 -4.47
C GLN A 44 6.73 -8.49 -5.53
N ASN A 45 6.62 -9.24 -6.63
CA ASN A 45 7.59 -9.17 -7.71
C ASN A 45 7.56 -7.81 -8.44
N VAL A 46 6.36 -7.24 -8.66
CA VAL A 46 6.22 -5.89 -9.22
C VAL A 46 6.87 -4.85 -8.32
N VAL A 47 6.60 -4.91 -7.01
CA VAL A 47 7.22 -4.02 -6.02
C VAL A 47 8.74 -4.17 -6.03
N LYS A 48 9.25 -5.40 -5.99
CA LYS A 48 10.69 -5.69 -6.05
C LYS A 48 11.33 -5.12 -7.31
N LYS A 49 10.67 -5.25 -8.47
CA LYS A 49 11.14 -4.70 -9.75
C LYS A 49 11.35 -3.19 -9.65
N TYR A 50 10.41 -2.45 -9.08
CA TYR A 50 10.51 -1.00 -8.96
C TYR A 50 11.51 -0.55 -7.89
N ILE A 51 11.67 -1.30 -6.80
CA ILE A 51 12.74 -1.06 -5.81
C ILE A 51 14.12 -1.12 -6.49
N ILE A 52 14.38 -2.17 -7.26
CA ILE A 52 15.64 -2.33 -8.01
C ILE A 52 15.81 -1.18 -9.02
N ALA A 53 14.75 -0.85 -9.77
CA ALA A 53 14.79 0.22 -10.76
C ALA A 53 15.05 1.61 -10.14
N SER A 54 14.69 1.80 -8.87
CA SER A 54 14.98 3.03 -8.10
C SER A 54 16.39 3.06 -7.48
N GLY A 55 17.23 2.05 -7.72
CA GLY A 55 18.57 1.94 -7.14
C GLY A 55 18.60 1.54 -5.66
N LEU A 56 17.48 1.05 -5.12
CA LEU A 56 17.35 0.62 -3.74
C LEU A 56 17.59 -0.88 -3.59
N ASP A 57 18.11 -1.32 -2.43
CA ASP A 57 18.35 -2.74 -2.18
C ASP A 57 17.03 -3.50 -1.94
N PRO A 58 16.65 -4.46 -2.82
CA PRO A 58 15.44 -5.26 -2.68
C PRO A 58 15.44 -6.24 -1.51
N LYS A 59 16.58 -6.49 -0.85
CA LYS A 59 16.63 -7.27 0.40
C LYS A 59 16.24 -6.40 1.60
N SER A 60 16.54 -5.11 1.54
CA SER A 60 16.24 -4.17 2.62
C SER A 60 14.79 -3.67 2.64
N ILE A 61 14.08 -3.66 1.49
CA ILE A 61 12.71 -3.13 1.37
C ILE A 61 11.74 -4.24 0.95
N SER A 62 10.65 -4.39 1.70
CA SER A 62 9.57 -5.35 1.45
C SER A 62 8.21 -4.68 1.39
N THR A 63 7.18 -5.40 0.92
CA THR A 63 5.79 -4.92 0.91
C THR A 63 5.28 -4.54 2.30
N HIS A 64 5.73 -5.23 3.35
CA HIS A 64 5.38 -4.92 4.74
C HIS A 64 6.08 -3.64 5.22
N LYS A 65 7.35 -3.45 4.86
CA LYS A 65 8.07 -2.21 5.18
C LYS A 65 7.47 -1.00 4.47
N LEU A 66 7.05 -1.13 3.20
CA LEU A 66 6.32 -0.06 2.50
C LEU A 66 5.02 0.31 3.21
N ARG A 67 4.24 -0.68 3.68
CA ARG A 67 3.03 -0.44 4.47
C ARG A 67 3.35 0.31 5.77
N HIS A 68 4.39 -0.11 6.49
CA HIS A 68 4.83 0.55 7.71
C HIS A 68 5.24 2.00 7.45
N THR A 69 6.05 2.26 6.42
CA THR A 69 6.45 3.62 6.04
C THR A 69 5.23 4.47 5.70
N ALA A 70 4.27 3.96 4.93
CA ALA A 70 3.04 4.68 4.63
C ALA A 70 2.25 5.02 5.90
N ALA A 71 2.12 4.07 6.83
CA ALA A 71 1.46 4.28 8.11
C ALA A 71 2.14 5.36 8.95
N THR A 72 3.47 5.28 9.11
CA THR A 72 4.25 6.29 9.83
C THR A 72 4.13 7.67 9.19
N LEU A 73 4.15 7.77 7.86
CA LEU A 73 3.98 9.04 7.15
C LEU A 73 2.58 9.63 7.33
N MET A 74 1.53 8.80 7.29
CA MET A 74 0.16 9.23 7.55
C MET A 74 -0.04 9.73 8.99
N TYR A 75 0.60 9.08 9.96
CA TYR A 75 0.59 9.55 11.36
C TYR A 75 1.34 10.88 11.51
N LYS A 76 2.60 10.94 11.06
CA LYS A 76 3.46 12.11 11.23
C LYS A 76 2.99 13.35 10.47
N TYR A 77 2.48 13.18 9.26
CA TYR A 77 2.19 14.31 8.35
C TYR A 77 0.73 14.38 7.92
N GLY A 78 -0.02 13.29 8.01
CA GLY A 78 -1.41 13.22 7.52
C GLY A 78 -2.45 13.72 8.50
N ARG A 79 -2.07 14.12 9.72
CA ARG A 79 -3.00 14.45 10.83
C ARG A 79 -4.05 13.35 11.04
N VAL A 80 -3.67 12.10 10.81
CA VAL A 80 -4.53 10.94 10.96
C VAL A 80 -4.35 10.40 12.37
N ASP A 81 -5.42 10.42 13.16
CA ASP A 81 -5.43 9.83 14.50
C ASP A 81 -5.09 8.33 14.47
N ILE A 82 -4.45 7.83 15.52
CA ILE A 82 -3.99 6.45 15.60
C ILE A 82 -5.13 5.43 15.52
N ARG A 83 -6.33 5.75 16.02
CA ARG A 83 -7.51 4.87 15.89
C ARG A 83 -8.01 4.83 14.44
N SER A 84 -7.92 5.96 13.74
CA SER A 84 -8.22 6.02 12.30
C SER A 84 -7.20 5.20 11.51
N LEU A 85 -5.92 5.26 11.89
CA LEU A 85 -4.85 4.49 11.24
C LEU A 85 -5.04 2.97 11.40
N GLN A 86 -5.46 2.51 12.59
CA GLN A 86 -5.79 1.10 12.83
C GLN A 86 -6.93 0.60 11.92
N GLN A 87 -7.97 1.41 11.72
CA GLN A 87 -9.05 1.09 10.79
C GLN A 87 -8.60 1.11 9.32
N ILE A 88 -7.66 1.99 8.97
CA ILE A 88 -7.10 2.11 7.60
C ILE A 88 -6.21 0.90 7.26
N LEU A 89 -5.43 0.41 8.21
CA LEU A 89 -4.52 -0.72 8.01
C LEU A 89 -5.19 -2.08 8.17
N GLY A 90 -6.36 -2.11 8.82
CA GLY A 90 -7.28 -3.26 8.89
C GLY A 90 -6.69 -4.47 9.60
N HIS A 91 -6.84 -4.52 10.93
CA HIS A 91 -6.71 -5.65 11.89
C HIS A 91 -5.66 -6.76 11.70
N GLU A 92 -4.80 -6.74 10.69
CA GLU A 92 -3.67 -7.64 10.53
C GLU A 92 -2.47 -7.00 11.24
N SER A 93 -2.42 -7.26 12.54
CA SER A 93 -1.38 -6.85 13.48
C SER A 93 -1.33 -5.34 13.80
N VAL A 94 -2.22 -4.98 14.72
CA VAL A 94 -2.00 -3.94 15.75
C VAL A 94 -0.94 -4.42 16.78
N ALA A 95 -0.19 -5.51 16.53
CA ALA A 95 0.75 -6.09 17.50
C ALA A 95 2.07 -5.31 17.63
N THR A 96 2.11 -4.05 17.19
CA THR A 96 3.19 -3.08 17.47
C THR A 96 2.63 -1.68 17.74
N THR A 97 1.40 -1.56 18.27
CA THR A 97 0.81 -0.25 18.60
C THR A 97 1.45 0.42 19.82
N GLU A 98 2.19 -0.33 20.65
CA GLU A 98 2.95 0.25 21.78
C GLU A 98 4.24 0.98 21.33
N ILE A 99 4.73 0.76 20.12
CA ILE A 99 5.99 1.39 19.65
C ILE A 99 5.75 2.85 19.21
N TYR A 100 4.54 3.22 18.83
CA TYR A 100 4.26 4.55 18.26
C TYR A 100 3.91 5.63 19.28
N THR A 101 3.53 5.24 20.51
CA THR A 101 3.30 6.17 21.62
C THR A 101 4.59 6.71 22.22
N HIS A 102 5.75 6.09 21.97
CA HIS A 102 7.05 6.54 22.49
C HIS A 102 7.79 7.56 21.61
N ILE A 103 7.17 8.08 20.54
CA ILE A 103 7.82 9.08 19.67
C ILE A 103 7.55 10.52 20.15
N ASP A 104 6.80 10.71 21.24
CA ASP A 104 6.40 12.03 21.76
C ASP A 104 6.76 12.24 23.25
N GLU A 105 7.98 11.85 23.64
CA GLU A 105 8.55 12.24 24.96
C GLU A 105 9.71 13.25 24.86
N HIS A 106 9.93 13.85 23.69
CA HIS A 106 10.87 14.96 23.55
C HIS A 106 10.28 16.08 22.69
N GLN A 107 9.35 16.84 23.27
CA GLN A 107 9.21 18.28 23.02
C GLN A 107 9.65 19.03 24.28
#